data_AF-D9J211-F1
#
_entry.id   AF-D9J211-F1
#
_cell.length_a   1.000
_cell.length_b   1.000
_cell.length_c   1.000
_cell.angle_alpha   90.00
_cell.angle_beta   90.00
_cell.angle_gamma   90.00
#
_symmetry.space_group_name_H-M   'P 1'
#
loop_
_entity.id
_entity.type
_entity.pdbx_description
1 polymer ?
#
loop_
_entity_poly.entity_id
_entity_poly.type
_entity_poly.pdbx_seq_one_letter_code
_entity_poly.pdbx_strand_id
1 'polypeptide(L)'
;LGFDNEGALASLNGQPGQKGDILQIPITFNVLGANVGEVGEQQTVNLKLGTVGSYTDSIAQFADSSSTKAIIQDGYGMGYMENYEIDQNGVIVGIYSNGIRRDLGKIAL
;
A
#
# COMPACT_ATOMS: atom_id res chain seq x y z
N LEU A 1 -13.04 7.33 -13.30
CA LEU A 1 -11.68 7.02 -13.77
C LEU A 1 -11.64 7.34 -15.24
N GLY A 2 -10.64 8.05 -15.72
CA GLY A 2 -10.42 8.23 -17.14
C GLY A 2 -9.16 7.51 -17.58
N PHE A 3 -9.21 6.96 -18.78
CA PHE A 3 -8.11 6.26 -19.42
C PHE A 3 -7.77 6.96 -20.73
N ASP A 4 -6.53 6.83 -21.18
CA ASP A 4 -6.11 7.31 -22.51
C ASP A 4 -6.55 6.34 -23.63
N ASN A 5 -6.22 6.69 -24.87
CA ASN A 5 -6.53 5.90 -26.07
C ASN A 5 -5.80 4.55 -26.12
N GLU A 6 -4.81 4.33 -25.27
CA GLU A 6 -4.02 3.11 -25.18
C GLU A 6 -4.43 2.26 -23.96
N GLY A 7 -5.33 2.77 -23.12
CA GLY A 7 -5.90 2.08 -21.97
C GLY A 7 -5.17 2.34 -20.65
N ALA A 8 -4.17 3.23 -20.61
CA ALA A 8 -3.50 3.58 -19.36
C ALA A 8 -4.34 4.56 -18.53
N LEU A 9 -4.18 4.50 -17.21
CA LEU A 9 -4.84 5.42 -16.30
C LEU A 9 -4.39 6.87 -16.58
N ALA A 10 -5.35 7.77 -16.73
CA ALA A 10 -5.10 9.17 -17.08
C ALA A 10 -5.73 10.17 -16.08
N SER A 11 -6.86 9.82 -15.46
CA SER A 11 -7.56 10.75 -14.57
C SER A 11 -8.38 10.06 -13.46
N LEU A 12 -8.55 10.79 -12.36
CA LEU A 12 -9.40 10.41 -11.23
C LEU A 12 -10.42 11.52 -10.98
N ASN A 13 -11.70 11.16 -10.84
CA ASN A 13 -12.80 12.11 -10.61
C ASN A 13 -12.85 13.28 -11.62
N GLY A 14 -12.51 13.02 -12.88
CA GLY A 14 -12.51 14.03 -13.94
C GLY A 14 -11.32 15.00 -13.90
N GLN A 15 -10.40 14.86 -12.94
CA GLN A 15 -9.17 15.63 -12.87
C GLN A 15 -8.03 14.86 -13.55
N PRO A 16 -7.46 15.37 -14.65
CA PRO A 16 -6.32 14.74 -15.31
C PRO A 16 -5.09 14.79 -14.40
N GLY A 17 -4.39 13.67 -14.27
CA GLY A 17 -3.07 13.64 -13.62
C GLY A 17 -1.96 13.86 -14.63
N GLN A 18 -0.79 14.26 -14.15
CA GLN A 18 0.42 14.33 -14.97
C GLN A 18 1.08 12.96 -15.03
N LYS A 19 1.80 12.68 -16.12
CA LYS A 19 2.54 11.41 -16.27
C LYS A 19 3.52 11.24 -15.10
N GLY A 20 3.40 10.14 -14.37
CA GLY A 20 4.18 9.89 -13.15
C GLY A 20 3.41 10.14 -11.84
N ASP A 21 2.26 10.80 -11.88
CA ASP A 21 1.42 10.98 -10.70
C ASP A 21 0.81 9.67 -10.24
N ILE A 22 0.77 9.44 -8.92
CA ILE A 22 0.02 8.33 -8.33
C ILE A 22 -1.41 8.80 -8.10
N LEU A 23 -2.37 8.13 -8.72
CA LEU A 23 -3.79 8.37 -8.46
C LEU A 23 -4.26 7.43 -7.36
N GLN A 24 -4.86 7.98 -6.31
CA GLN A 24 -5.33 7.21 -5.15
C GLN A 24 -6.66 7.74 -4.63
N ILE A 25 -7.46 6.84 -4.06
CA ILE A 25 -8.75 7.16 -3.43
C ILE A 25 -8.64 6.88 -1.92
N PRO A 26 -8.84 7.88 -1.06
CA PRO A 26 -9.00 7.63 0.37
C PRO A 26 -10.38 7.01 0.61
N ILE A 27 -10.41 5.89 1.32
CA ILE A 27 -11.61 5.22 1.80
C ILE A 27 -11.60 5.32 3.32
N THR A 28 -12.58 6.04 3.87
CA THR A 28 -12.75 6.18 5.33
C THR A 28 -13.93 5.36 5.80
N PHE A 29 -13.74 4.57 6.85
CA PHE A 29 -14.80 3.79 7.48
C PHE A 29 -14.65 3.77 8.99
N ASN A 30 -15.75 3.52 9.69
CA ASN A 30 -15.75 3.36 11.15
C ASN A 30 -15.25 1.96 11.50
N VAL A 31 -14.37 1.86 12.49
CA VAL A 31 -13.85 0.60 13.00
C VAL A 31 -14.80 0.08 14.07
N LEU A 32 -15.44 -1.06 13.79
CA LEU A 32 -16.34 -1.70 14.74
C LEU A 32 -15.55 -2.15 15.98
N GLY A 33 -15.98 -1.72 17.17
CA GLY A 33 -15.33 -2.06 18.44
C GLY A 33 -14.20 -1.12 18.84
N ALA A 34 -13.93 -0.05 18.09
CA ALA A 34 -13.06 1.02 18.54
C ALA A 34 -13.73 1.90 19.61
N ASN A 35 -12.93 2.53 20.46
CA ASN A 35 -13.42 3.49 21.44
C ASN A 35 -13.91 4.75 20.75
N VAL A 36 -15.11 5.22 21.14
CA VAL A 36 -15.74 6.41 20.55
C VAL A 36 -14.95 7.67 20.92
N GLY A 37 -14.64 8.49 19.93
CA GLY A 37 -13.87 9.72 20.07
C GLY A 37 -12.35 9.53 20.13
N GLU A 38 -11.85 8.31 19.97
CA GLU A 38 -10.40 8.02 20.03
C GLU A 38 -9.76 7.81 18.65
N VAL A 39 -8.43 7.94 18.62
CA VAL A 39 -7.63 7.55 17.46
C VAL A 39 -7.88 6.08 17.18
N GLY A 40 -8.43 5.78 16.00
CA GLY A 40 -8.82 4.43 15.60
C GLY A 40 -10.33 4.21 15.49
N GLU A 41 -11.17 5.16 15.93
CA GLU A 41 -12.63 5.10 15.67
C GLU A 41 -12.92 5.09 14.16
N GLN A 42 -12.15 5.88 13.40
CA GLN A 42 -12.19 5.89 11.95
C GLN A 42 -10.83 5.51 11.39
N GLN A 43 -10.85 4.67 10.36
CA GLN A 43 -9.66 4.30 9.61
C GLN A 43 -9.81 4.79 8.17
N THR A 44 -8.75 5.45 7.69
CA THR A 44 -8.63 5.85 6.29
C THR A 44 -7.58 4.97 5.61
N VAL A 45 -7.98 4.28 4.55
CA VAL A 45 -7.09 3.50 3.70
C VAL A 45 -6.98 4.18 2.35
N ASN A 46 -5.75 4.41 1.86
CA ASN A 46 -5.52 4.96 0.55
C ASN A 46 -5.43 3.84 -0.48
N LEU A 47 -6.50 3.66 -1.26
CA LEU A 47 -6.48 2.76 -2.40
C LEU A 47 -5.67 3.39 -3.53
N LYS A 48 -4.44 2.94 -3.72
CA LYS A 48 -3.59 3.33 -4.85
C LYS A 48 -4.08 2.62 -6.10
N LEU A 49 -4.48 3.39 -7.11
CA LEU A 49 -5.01 2.86 -8.36
C LEU A 49 -3.91 2.63 -9.40
N GLY A 50 -2.81 3.36 -9.27
CA GLY A 50 -1.68 3.26 -10.19
C GLY A 50 -1.04 4.60 -10.48
N THR A 51 -0.08 4.56 -11.38
CA THR A 51 0.64 5.73 -11.88
C THR A 51 0.10 6.12 -13.25
N VAL A 52 -0.11 7.42 -13.48
CA VAL A 52 -0.59 7.93 -14.76
C VAL A 52 0.34 7.53 -15.89
N GLY A 53 -0.21 6.91 -16.93
CA GLY A 53 0.53 6.41 -18.10
C GLY A 53 1.32 5.11 -17.86
N SER A 54 1.13 4.43 -16.73
CA SER A 54 1.72 3.12 -16.42
C SER A 54 0.73 1.98 -16.60
N TYR A 55 1.24 0.81 -16.99
CA TYR A 55 0.51 -0.47 -17.07
C TYR A 55 0.97 -1.50 -16.02
N THR A 56 2.05 -1.17 -15.31
CA THR A 56 2.61 -1.98 -14.21
C THR A 56 2.14 -1.39 -12.90
N ASP A 57 1.67 -2.27 -11.99
CA ASP A 57 1.10 -1.90 -10.69
C ASP A 57 0.03 -0.78 -10.77
N SER A 58 -0.69 -0.76 -11.90
CA SER A 58 -1.68 0.25 -12.24
C SER A 58 -2.90 -0.41 -12.86
N ILE A 59 -4.08 0.12 -12.58
CA ILE A 59 -5.29 -0.25 -13.32
C ILE A 59 -5.16 0.20 -14.78
N ALA A 60 -5.65 -0.65 -15.68
CA ALA A 60 -5.67 -0.38 -17.11
C ALA A 60 -7.00 -0.85 -17.70
N GLN A 61 -7.40 -0.24 -18.81
CA GLN A 61 -8.59 -0.61 -19.56
C GLN A 61 -8.19 -1.18 -20.91
N PHE A 62 -8.29 -2.50 -21.05
CA PHE A 62 -8.12 -3.19 -22.34
C PHE A 62 -9.45 -3.73 -22.84
N ALA A 63 -9.53 -4.01 -24.15
CA ALA A 63 -10.74 -4.51 -24.82
C ALA A 63 -11.00 -6.01 -24.58
N ASP A 64 -10.71 -6.53 -23.39
CA ASP A 64 -10.85 -7.95 -23.04
C ASP A 64 -11.41 -8.11 -21.61
N SER A 65 -11.67 -9.36 -21.19
CA SER A 65 -12.23 -9.72 -19.90
C SER A 65 -11.54 -8.99 -18.73
N SER A 66 -12.36 -8.37 -17.88
CA SER A 66 -11.88 -7.61 -16.72
C SER A 66 -11.21 -8.53 -15.71
N SER A 67 -10.00 -8.18 -15.29
CA SER A 67 -9.24 -8.88 -14.24
C SER A 67 -8.49 -7.89 -13.36
N THR A 68 -8.40 -8.18 -12.07
CA THR A 68 -7.60 -7.41 -11.10
C THR A 68 -6.16 -7.92 -11.11
N LYS A 69 -5.21 -7.07 -11.54
CA LYS A 69 -3.82 -7.46 -11.75
C LYS A 69 -2.98 -7.56 -10.46
N ALA A 70 -3.21 -6.69 -9.48
CA ALA A 70 -2.40 -6.64 -8.26
C ALA A 70 -3.24 -6.21 -7.05
N ILE A 71 -3.11 -6.95 -5.94
CA ILE A 71 -3.68 -6.61 -4.64
C ILE A 71 -2.54 -6.70 -3.63
N ILE A 72 -2.04 -5.55 -3.19
CA ILE A 72 -1.02 -5.44 -2.15
C ILE A 72 -1.57 -4.53 -1.07
N GLN A 73 -1.45 -4.95 0.18
CA GLN A 73 -1.72 -4.14 1.36
C GLN A 73 -0.53 -4.18 2.30
N ASP A 74 -0.32 -3.09 3.03
CA ASP A 74 0.74 -2.95 4.04
C ASP A 74 0.24 -3.24 5.47
N GLY A 75 -1.04 -3.56 5.63
CA GLY A 75 -1.63 -3.96 6.91
C GLY A 75 -1.13 -5.33 7.37
N TYR A 76 -0.77 -5.43 8.65
CA TYR A 76 -0.38 -6.68 9.31
C TYR A 76 -1.05 -6.79 10.68
N GLY A 77 -1.40 -8.02 11.06
CA GLY A 77 -1.90 -8.30 12.40
C GLY A 77 -0.81 -8.19 13.47
N MET A 78 -1.21 -8.24 14.73
CA MET A 78 -0.27 -8.31 15.85
C MET A 78 0.67 -9.50 15.67
N GLY A 79 1.97 -9.27 15.90
CA GLY A 79 3.00 -10.30 15.85
C GLY A 79 3.87 -10.22 17.10
N TYR A 80 4.36 -11.36 17.54
CA TYR A 80 5.35 -11.46 18.62
C TYR A 80 6.73 -11.64 18.00
N MET A 81 7.76 -11.10 18.64
CA MET A 81 9.14 -11.35 18.21
C MET A 81 9.45 -12.83 18.46
N GLU A 82 9.85 -13.54 17.41
CA GLU A 82 10.24 -14.95 17.48
C GLU A 82 11.76 -15.11 17.48
N ASN A 83 12.46 -14.27 16.71
CA ASN A 83 13.89 -14.37 16.55
C ASN A 83 14.53 -13.01 16.25
N TYR A 84 15.85 -12.94 16.31
CA TYR A 84 16.63 -11.81 15.82
C TYR A 84 17.84 -12.31 15.01
N GLU A 85 18.21 -11.55 13.99
CA GLU A 85 19.38 -11.81 13.15
C GLU A 85 20.27 -10.57 13.12
N ILE A 86 21.56 -10.76 12.89
CA ILE A 86 22.53 -9.67 12.72
C ILE A 86 23.06 -9.77 11.29
N ASP A 87 22.88 -8.73 10.49
CA ASP A 87 23.39 -8.69 9.13
C ASP A 87 24.91 -8.42 9.10
N GLN A 88 25.53 -8.57 7.93
CA GLN A 88 26.97 -8.33 7.74
C GLN A 88 27.37 -6.85 7.93
N ASN A 89 26.41 -5.94 7.94
CA ASN A 89 26.60 -4.51 8.19
C ASN A 89 26.41 -4.14 9.68
N GLY A 90 26.20 -5.13 10.55
CA GLY A 90 25.97 -4.96 11.98
C GLY A 90 24.57 -4.49 12.35
N VAL A 91 23.59 -4.56 11.44
CA VAL A 91 22.18 -4.22 11.72
C VAL A 91 21.51 -5.41 12.39
N ILE A 92 20.91 -5.16 13.56
CA ILE A 92 20.10 -6.11 14.31
C ILE A 92 18.67 -6.04 13.77
N VAL A 93 18.18 -7.16 13.24
CA VAL A 93 16.84 -7.27 12.66
C VAL A 93 16.00 -8.23 13.50
N GLY A 94 14.88 -7.75 14.03
CA GLY A 94 13.88 -8.55 14.70
C GLY A 94 12.95 -9.23 13.69
N ILE A 95 12.68 -10.51 13.90
CA ILE A 95 11.78 -11.34 13.10
C ILE A 95 10.54 -11.62 13.93
N TYR A 96 9.38 -11.27 13.40
CA TYR A 96 8.10 -11.39 14.08
C TYR A 96 7.24 -12.51 13.47
N SER A 97 6.38 -13.10 14.29
CA SER A 97 5.48 -14.20 13.94
C SER A 97 4.47 -13.87 12.83
N ASN A 98 4.26 -12.59 12.56
CA ASN A 98 3.42 -12.09 11.46
C ASN A 98 4.20 -11.92 10.14
N GLY A 99 5.43 -12.45 10.06
CA GLY A 99 6.30 -12.37 8.88
C GLY A 99 6.97 -11.01 8.68
N ILE A 100 6.74 -10.05 9.58
CA ILE A 100 7.34 -8.73 9.50
C ILE A 100 8.77 -8.79 10.05
N ARG A 101 9.69 -8.11 9.35
CA ARG A 101 11.05 -7.86 9.81
C ARG A 101 11.19 -6.38 10.16
N ARG A 102 11.81 -6.07 11.30
CA ARG A 102 12.06 -4.68 11.74
C ARG A 102 13.49 -4.51 12.20
N ASP A 103 14.11 -3.42 11.78
CA ASP A 103 15.43 -3.02 12.25
C ASP A 103 15.31 -2.54 13.69
N LEU A 104 16.04 -3.18 14.60
CA LEU A 104 16.04 -2.89 16.03
C LEU A 104 17.17 -1.95 16.42
N GLY A 105 18.27 -1.96 15.67
CA GLY A 105 19.43 -1.12 15.93
C GLY A 105 20.63 -1.52 15.08
N LYS A 106 21.74 -0.80 15.25
CA LYS A 106 23.00 -1.07 14.56
C LYS A 106 24.14 -1.13 15.57
N ILE A 107 25.02 -2.12 15.43
CA ILE A 107 26.28 -2.19 16.15
C ILE A 107 27.19 -1.11 15.55
N ALA A 108 27.52 -0.09 16.35
CA ALA A 108 28.56 0.86 16.02
C ALA A 108 29.91 0.23 16.37
N LEU A 109 30.85 0.25 15.42
CA LEU A 109 32.25 -0.17 15.62
C LEU A 109 33.13 1.08 15.77
#